data_AF-A0A7X7SDR1-F1
#
_entry.id   AF-A0A7X7SDR1-F1
#
_cell.length_a   1.000
_cell.length_b   1.000
_cell.length_c   1.000
_cell.angle_alpha   90.00
_cell.angle_beta   90.00
_cell.angle_gamma   90.00
#
_symmetry.space_group_name_H-M   'P 1'
#
loop_
_entity.id
_entity.type
_entity.pdbx_description
1 polymer ?
#
loop_
_entity_poly.entity_id
_entity_poly.type
_entity_poly.pdbx_seq_one_letter_code
_entity_poly.pdbx_strand_id
1 'polypeptide(L)'
;VAKAILADAGVTDVTIHETSGFLADHYNPLNKTLHLSRDVYHGTTASAAGVAAHEVGHALQHAENYFPMWLRSFIVPAANIGSNLGPWLVIIGIVLMSVQSLGFGQSVAIFGVALFALSTVFTFVTVPVEFDASNRAKKRLQALSIVQQGREYKAVSAVLLAAGLTYVAAAIQSLMQLVYWAIRAGLLRNDD
;
A
#
# COMPACT_ATOMS: atom_id res chain seq x y z
N VAL A 1 -5.33 -8.05 -21.54
CA VAL A 1 -5.83 -6.91 -20.74
C VAL A 1 -4.78 -5.82 -20.56
N ALA A 2 -3.69 -6.07 -19.83
CA ALA A 2 -2.70 -5.03 -19.50
C ALA A 2 -2.13 -4.27 -20.71
N LYS A 3 -1.67 -4.98 -21.75
CA LYS A 3 -1.18 -4.37 -23.01
C LYS A 3 -2.21 -3.46 -23.68
N ALA A 4 -3.48 -3.86 -23.67
CA ALA A 4 -4.55 -3.08 -24.29
C ALA A 4 -4.82 -1.78 -23.53
N ILE A 5 -4.83 -1.83 -22.19
CA ILE A 5 -5.01 -0.64 -21.35
C ILE A 5 -3.82 0.32 -21.48
N LEU A 6 -2.59 -0.20 -21.48
CA LEU A 6 -1.39 0.62 -21.66
C LEU A 6 -1.37 1.32 -23.02
N ALA A 7 -1.70 0.59 -24.10
CA ALA A 7 -1.80 1.15 -25.44
C ALA A 7 -2.90 2.23 -25.55
N ASP A 8 -4.07 1.98 -24.97
CA ASP A 8 -5.19 2.95 -24.91
C ASP A 8 -4.84 4.22 -24.13
N ALA A 9 -3.96 4.10 -23.13
CA ALA A 9 -3.48 5.23 -22.35
C ALA A 9 -2.22 5.91 -22.93
N GLY A 10 -1.69 5.42 -24.06
CA GLY A 10 -0.47 5.96 -24.68
C GLY A 10 0.82 5.64 -23.92
N VAL A 11 0.80 4.69 -22.98
CA VAL A 11 1.97 4.28 -22.19
C VAL A 11 2.66 3.12 -22.90
N THR A 12 3.89 3.35 -23.37
CA THR A 12 4.64 2.41 -24.23
C THR A 12 5.96 1.93 -23.63
N ASP A 13 6.39 2.52 -22.52
CA ASP A 13 7.67 2.27 -21.85
C ASP A 13 7.55 1.31 -20.66
N VAL A 14 6.42 0.59 -20.56
CA VAL A 14 6.17 -0.41 -19.51
C VAL A 14 6.35 -1.81 -20.07
N THR A 15 7.26 -2.58 -19.47
CA THR A 15 7.51 -3.98 -19.85
C THR A 15 6.73 -4.93 -18.95
N ILE A 16 6.02 -5.90 -19.53
CA ILE A 16 5.21 -6.86 -18.79
C ILE A 16 5.97 -8.18 -18.68
N HIS A 17 6.13 -8.69 -17.46
CA HIS A 17 6.76 -9.96 -17.16
C HIS A 17 5.79 -10.90 -16.42
N GLU A 18 5.86 -12.17 -16.75
CA GLU A 18 5.31 -13.23 -15.90
C GLU A 18 6.25 -13.45 -14.71
N THR A 19 5.71 -13.58 -13.50
CA THR A 19 6.48 -13.89 -12.29
C THR A 19 5.98 -15.17 -11.63
N SER A 20 6.91 -15.93 -11.07
CA SER A 20 6.62 -17.12 -10.28
C SER A 20 6.36 -16.71 -8.82
N GLY A 21 5.09 -16.59 -8.43
CA GLY A 21 4.70 -16.30 -7.05
C GLY A 21 3.20 -16.08 -6.92
N PHE A 22 2.59 -16.64 -5.87
CA PHE A 22 1.20 -16.36 -5.53
C PHE A 22 1.10 -14.94 -4.97
N LEU A 23 0.18 -14.11 -5.52
CA LEU A 23 -0.01 -12.70 -5.14
C LEU A 23 1.27 -11.83 -5.31
N ALA A 24 2.10 -12.16 -6.31
CA ALA A 24 3.29 -11.38 -6.64
C ALA A 24 3.03 -10.31 -7.71
N ASP A 25 1.76 -10.06 -8.05
CA ASP A 25 1.33 -9.04 -9.00
C ASP A 25 1.69 -7.65 -8.48
N HIS A 26 2.50 -6.91 -9.22
CA HIS A 26 2.84 -5.53 -8.89
C HIS A 26 3.41 -4.75 -10.08
N TYR A 27 3.18 -3.45 -10.12
CA TYR A 27 3.96 -2.51 -10.92
C TYR A 27 5.15 -1.95 -10.15
N ASN A 28 6.32 -1.94 -10.79
CA ASN A 28 7.54 -1.32 -10.27
C ASN A 28 7.86 -0.02 -11.04
N PRO A 29 7.78 1.16 -10.37
CA PRO A 29 8.05 2.44 -11.03
C PRO A 29 9.54 2.68 -11.32
N LEU A 30 10.47 2.01 -10.62
CA LEU A 30 11.91 2.27 -10.76
C LEU A 30 12.46 1.80 -12.11
N ASN A 31 12.00 0.64 -12.57
CA ASN A 31 12.42 0.01 -13.82
C ASN A 31 11.26 -0.08 -14.84
N LYS A 32 10.08 0.46 -14.50
CA LYS A 32 8.87 0.45 -15.32
C LYS A 32 8.44 -0.96 -15.75
N THR A 33 8.55 -1.93 -14.84
CA THR A 33 8.11 -3.30 -15.10
C THR A 33 6.78 -3.59 -14.41
N LEU A 34 5.91 -4.32 -15.10
CA LEU A 34 4.66 -4.83 -14.57
C LEU A 34 4.79 -6.35 -14.45
N HIS A 35 4.80 -6.85 -13.23
CA HIS A 35 4.91 -8.27 -12.93
C HIS A 35 3.52 -8.83 -12.68
N LEU A 36 3.14 -9.89 -13.40
CA LEU A 36 1.89 -10.60 -13.19
C LEU A 36 2.17 -12.05 -12.85
N SER A 37 1.47 -12.56 -11.83
CA SER A 37 1.47 -13.97 -11.49
C SER A 37 0.90 -14.78 -12.66
N ARG A 38 1.30 -16.05 -12.77
CA ARG A 38 0.87 -16.94 -13.87
C ARG A 38 -0.66 -16.97 -14.05
N ASP A 39 -1.40 -16.99 -12.95
CA ASP A 39 -2.87 -17.04 -12.95
C ASP A 39 -3.49 -15.74 -13.49
N VAL A 40 -2.83 -14.60 -13.32
CA VAL A 40 -3.27 -13.31 -13.84
C VAL A 40 -2.78 -13.09 -15.27
N TYR A 41 -1.55 -13.51 -15.57
CA TYR A 41 -0.92 -13.35 -16.89
C TYR A 41 -1.65 -14.18 -17.96
N HIS A 42 -2.00 -15.43 -17.66
CA HIS A 42 -2.71 -16.35 -18.57
C HIS A 42 -4.22 -16.46 -18.25
N GLY A 43 -4.68 -15.84 -17.18
CA GLY A 43 -6.07 -15.93 -16.73
C GLY A 43 -7.07 -15.25 -17.68
N THR A 44 -8.23 -15.89 -17.82
CA THR A 44 -9.36 -15.37 -18.63
C THR A 44 -10.55 -14.94 -17.78
N THR A 45 -10.41 -14.93 -16.46
CA THR A 45 -11.48 -14.57 -15.53
C THR A 45 -11.59 -13.06 -15.36
N ALA A 46 -12.78 -12.60 -14.96
CA ALA A 46 -12.99 -11.19 -14.62
C ALA A 46 -12.07 -10.71 -13.49
N SER A 47 -11.78 -11.57 -12.50
CA SER A 47 -10.85 -11.26 -11.41
C SER A 47 -9.40 -11.08 -11.91
N ALA A 48 -8.91 -11.98 -12.77
CA ALA A 48 -7.58 -11.83 -13.39
C ALA A 48 -7.50 -10.53 -14.22
N ALA A 49 -8.54 -10.21 -15.00
CA ALA A 49 -8.62 -8.95 -15.73
C ALA A 49 -8.61 -7.73 -14.78
N GLY A 50 -9.30 -7.83 -13.64
CA GLY A 50 -9.33 -6.82 -12.58
C GLY A 50 -7.96 -6.54 -11.97
N VAL A 51 -7.24 -7.59 -11.56
CA VAL A 51 -5.89 -7.47 -10.98
C VAL A 51 -4.91 -6.91 -12.00
N ALA A 52 -4.88 -7.45 -13.23
CA ALA A 52 -4.03 -6.92 -14.28
C ALA A 52 -4.31 -5.44 -14.59
N ALA A 53 -5.58 -5.03 -14.57
CA ALA A 53 -5.95 -3.63 -14.76
C ALA A 53 -5.60 -2.72 -13.58
N HIS A 54 -5.65 -3.23 -12.34
CA HIS A 54 -5.20 -2.53 -11.14
C HIS A 54 -3.70 -2.21 -11.20
N GLU A 55 -2.89 -3.21 -11.58
CA GLU A 55 -1.44 -2.99 -11.74
C GLU A 55 -1.12 -2.01 -12.86
N VAL A 56 -1.88 -2.05 -13.96
CA VAL A 56 -1.79 -1.00 -14.98
C VAL A 56 -2.23 0.35 -14.43
N GLY A 57 -3.21 0.40 -13.51
CA GLY A 57 -3.60 1.60 -12.79
C GLY A 57 -2.42 2.30 -12.11
N HIS A 58 -1.52 1.55 -11.47
CA HIS A 58 -0.27 2.08 -10.92
C HIS A 58 0.70 2.58 -12.01
N ALA A 59 0.80 1.88 -13.13
CA ALA A 59 1.57 2.36 -14.27
C ALA A 59 1.04 3.70 -14.82
N LEU A 60 -0.28 3.87 -14.86
CA LEU A 60 -0.91 5.13 -15.29
C LEU A 60 -0.69 6.25 -14.27
N GLN A 61 -0.80 5.96 -12.97
CA GLN A 61 -0.46 6.91 -11.92
C GLN A 61 0.97 7.42 -12.06
N HIS A 62 1.91 6.51 -12.37
CA HIS A 62 3.30 6.87 -12.59
C HIS A 62 3.47 7.75 -13.83
N ALA A 63 2.86 7.36 -14.96
CA ALA A 63 2.92 8.13 -16.21
C ALA A 63 2.31 9.54 -16.07
N GLU A 64 1.28 9.70 -15.23
CA GLU A 64 0.62 10.98 -14.98
C GLU A 64 1.24 11.79 -13.83
N ASN A 65 2.35 11.34 -13.23
CA ASN A 65 2.98 11.97 -12.07
C ASN A 65 2.01 12.18 -10.89
N TYR A 66 1.18 11.18 -10.60
CA TYR A 66 0.22 11.24 -9.51
C TYR A 66 0.93 11.42 -8.16
N PHE A 67 0.76 12.60 -7.56
CA PHE A 67 1.53 13.02 -6.38
C PHE A 67 1.53 12.02 -5.21
N PRO A 68 0.38 11.44 -4.79
CA PRO A 68 0.37 10.44 -3.72
C PRO A 68 1.23 9.21 -4.00
N MET A 69 1.36 8.80 -5.27
CA MET A 69 2.23 7.69 -5.65
C MET A 69 3.73 8.04 -5.47
N TRP A 70 4.11 9.27 -5.83
CA TRP A 70 5.45 9.79 -5.59
C TRP A 70 5.75 9.89 -4.09
N LEU A 71 4.82 10.44 -3.31
CA LEU A 71 4.96 10.53 -1.87
C LEU A 71 5.10 9.15 -1.23
N ARG A 72 4.26 8.19 -1.64
CA ARG A 72 4.38 6.78 -1.21
C ARG A 72 5.79 6.26 -1.47
N SER A 73 6.29 6.39 -2.69
CA SER A 73 7.61 5.86 -3.09
C SER A 73 8.75 6.50 -2.28
N PHE A 74 8.65 7.80 -1.99
CA PHE A 74 9.65 8.53 -1.21
C PHE A 74 9.71 8.09 0.26
N ILE A 75 8.56 7.82 0.89
CA ILE A 75 8.50 7.49 2.32
C ILE A 75 8.69 5.99 2.63
N VAL A 76 8.64 5.10 1.62
CA VAL A 76 8.82 3.64 1.80
C VAL A 76 10.05 3.27 2.64
N PRO A 77 11.26 3.79 2.40
CA PRO A 77 12.44 3.42 3.19
C PRO A 77 12.29 3.77 4.67
N ALA A 78 11.75 4.97 4.95
CA ALA A 78 11.51 5.45 6.30
C ALA A 78 10.40 4.65 7.01
N ALA A 79 9.33 4.31 6.28
CA ALA A 79 8.24 3.48 6.76
C ALA A 79 8.71 2.05 7.09
N ASN A 80 9.59 1.47 6.28
CA ASN A 80 10.18 0.15 6.54
C ASN A 80 11.04 0.13 7.81
N ILE A 81 11.81 1.19 8.05
CA ILE A 81 12.54 1.34 9.32
C ILE A 81 11.55 1.47 10.47
N GLY A 82 10.52 2.30 10.30
CA GLY A 82 9.49 2.54 11.30
C GLY A 82 8.71 1.30 11.71
N SER A 83 8.28 0.48 10.74
CA SER A 83 7.50 -0.73 10.98
C SER A 83 8.31 -1.84 11.64
N ASN A 84 9.59 -1.97 11.27
CA ASN A 84 10.46 -3.01 11.81
C ASN A 84 11.09 -2.62 13.15
N LEU A 85 11.64 -1.41 13.29
CA LEU A 85 12.37 -1.00 14.50
C LEU A 85 11.48 -0.30 15.53
N GLY A 86 10.46 0.44 15.09
CA GLY A 86 9.62 1.25 15.96
C GLY A 86 9.05 0.45 17.14
N PRO A 87 8.29 -0.63 16.91
CA PRO A 87 7.71 -1.44 17.99
C PRO A 87 8.75 -1.99 18.97
N TRP A 88 9.90 -2.47 18.47
CA TRP A 88 10.98 -2.97 19.33
C TRP A 88 11.58 -1.88 20.20
N LEU A 89 11.82 -0.68 19.64
CA LEU A 89 12.33 0.45 20.40
C LEU A 89 11.34 0.89 21.47
N VAL A 90 10.03 0.86 21.21
CA VAL A 90 9.03 1.14 22.24
C VAL A 90 9.06 0.09 23.35
N ILE A 91 9.11 -1.19 23.00
CA ILE A 91 9.20 -2.29 23.97
C ILE A 91 10.46 -2.15 24.83
N ILE A 92 11.63 -1.98 24.21
CA ILE A 92 12.91 -1.80 24.90
C ILE A 92 12.85 -0.57 25.80
N GLY A 93 12.32 0.55 25.31
CA GLY A 93 12.17 1.77 26.10
C GLY A 93 11.30 1.55 27.35
N ILE A 94 10.16 0.88 27.22
CA ILE A 94 9.28 0.54 28.35
C ILE A 94 9.98 -0.39 29.34
N VAL A 95 10.71 -1.41 28.87
CA VAL A 95 11.48 -2.31 29.74
C VAL A 95 12.56 -1.54 30.49
N LEU A 96 13.28 -0.64 29.81
CA LEU A 96 14.30 0.21 30.44
C LEU A 96 13.69 1.15 31.49
N MET A 97 12.49 1.68 31.27
CA MET A 97 11.77 2.48 32.27
C MET A 97 11.44 1.68 33.54
N SER A 98 11.23 0.36 33.43
CA SER A 98 11.00 -0.50 34.59
C SER A 98 12.27 -0.77 35.41
N VAL A 99 13.44 -0.54 34.83
CA VAL A 99 14.74 -0.69 35.48
C VAL A 99 15.18 0.68 36.00
N GLN A 100 14.95 0.96 37.29
CA GLN A 100 15.19 2.27 37.92
C GLN A 100 16.60 2.88 37.73
N SER A 101 17.61 2.09 37.35
CA SER A 101 18.97 2.56 37.12
C SER A 101 19.22 3.18 35.73
N LEU A 102 18.26 3.08 34.79
CA LEU A 102 18.43 3.51 33.39
C LEU A 102 17.45 4.63 33.02
N GLY A 103 17.78 5.87 33.39
CA GLY A 103 16.95 7.07 33.18
C GLY A 103 16.71 7.52 31.72
N PHE A 104 17.04 6.69 30.72
CA PHE A 104 16.87 7.01 29.30
C PHE A 104 15.76 6.20 28.60
N GLY A 105 15.07 5.30 29.31
CA GLY A 105 14.06 4.41 28.73
C GLY A 105 12.89 5.15 28.06
N GLN A 106 12.42 6.25 28.65
CA GLN A 106 11.33 7.05 28.09
C GLN A 106 11.73 7.70 26.75
N SER A 107 12.95 8.25 26.65
CA SER A 107 13.45 8.83 25.39
C SER A 107 13.52 7.80 24.27
N VAL A 108 13.94 6.57 24.59
CA VAL A 108 13.98 5.45 23.62
C VAL A 108 12.57 5.05 23.19
N ALA A 109 11.62 4.99 24.14
CA ALA A 109 10.23 4.70 23.82
C ALA A 109 9.62 5.77 22.90
N ILE A 110 9.83 7.04 23.20
CA ILE A 110 9.36 8.17 22.37
C ILE A 110 9.96 8.10 20.96
N PHE A 111 11.26 7.81 20.86
CA PHE A 111 11.91 7.65 19.57
C PHE A 111 11.32 6.48 18.77
N GLY A 112 11.03 5.35 19.44
CA GLY A 112 10.33 4.22 18.83
C GLY A 112 8.93 4.58 18.31
N VAL A 113 8.17 5.38 19.07
CA VAL A 113 6.86 5.90 18.65
C VAL A 113 6.99 6.79 17.43
N ALA A 114 7.96 7.71 17.42
CA ALA A 114 8.20 8.61 16.29
C ALA A 114 8.57 7.83 15.02
N LEU A 115 9.40 6.79 15.14
CA LEU A 115 9.71 5.90 14.03
C LEU A 115 8.46 5.14 13.54
N PHE A 116 7.67 4.57 14.45
CA PHE A 116 6.43 3.88 14.08
C PHE A 116 5.42 4.81 13.40
N ALA A 117 5.38 6.09 13.78
CA ALA A 117 4.52 7.10 13.15
C ALA A 117 4.80 7.25 11.65
N LEU A 118 6.05 7.07 11.21
CA LEU A 118 6.40 7.07 9.78
C LEU A 118 5.72 5.92 9.04
N SER A 119 5.65 4.73 9.66
CA SER A 119 4.91 3.60 9.12
C SER A 119 3.40 3.89 9.07
N THR A 120 2.84 4.52 10.10
CA THR A 120 1.43 4.93 10.11
C THR A 120 1.15 5.90 8.96
N VAL A 121 1.94 6.97 8.80
CA VAL A 121 1.79 7.93 7.70
C VAL A 121 1.82 7.22 6.34
N PHE A 122 2.72 6.25 6.15
CA PHE A 122 2.79 5.47 4.92
C PHE A 122 1.50 4.69 4.62
N THR A 123 0.86 4.09 5.61
CA THR A 123 -0.43 3.41 5.39
C THR A 123 -1.52 4.39 4.93
N PHE A 124 -1.58 5.58 5.52
CA PHE A 124 -2.56 6.62 5.13
C PHE A 124 -2.31 7.15 3.72
N VAL A 125 -1.05 7.37 3.34
CA VAL A 125 -0.69 7.78 1.97
C VAL A 125 -0.97 6.68 0.96
N THR A 126 -0.87 5.42 1.36
CA THR A 126 -1.10 4.26 0.48
C THR A 126 -2.58 4.11 0.12
N VAL A 127 -3.51 4.35 1.06
CA VAL A 127 -4.95 4.22 0.82
C VAL A 127 -5.44 4.95 -0.45
N PRO A 128 -5.23 6.27 -0.62
CA PRO A 128 -5.70 6.97 -1.82
C PRO A 128 -5.04 6.48 -3.10
N VAL A 129 -3.78 6.01 -3.05
CA VAL A 129 -3.08 5.43 -4.21
C VAL A 129 -3.79 4.18 -4.70
N GLU A 130 -4.18 3.29 -3.80
CA GLU A 130 -4.86 2.03 -4.14
C GLU A 130 -6.28 2.27 -4.69
N PHE A 131 -7.04 3.18 -4.08
CA PHE A 131 -8.38 3.54 -4.57
C PHE A 131 -8.34 4.21 -5.96
N ASP A 132 -7.35 5.09 -6.19
CA ASP A 132 -7.19 5.75 -7.48
C ASP A 132 -6.77 4.75 -8.59
N ALA A 133 -5.84 3.84 -8.30
CA ALA A 133 -5.46 2.76 -9.22
C ALA A 133 -6.65 1.88 -9.59
N SER A 134 -7.44 1.45 -8.60
CA SER A 134 -8.68 0.69 -8.79
C SER A 134 -9.73 1.47 -9.60
N ASN A 135 -9.85 2.78 -9.41
CA ASN A 135 -10.78 3.61 -10.18
C ASN A 135 -10.34 3.75 -11.65
N ARG A 136 -9.05 3.89 -11.91
CA ARG A 136 -8.48 3.90 -13.28
C ARG A 136 -8.69 2.54 -13.96
N ALA A 137 -8.43 1.46 -13.24
CA ALA A 137 -8.64 0.09 -13.72
C ALA A 137 -10.09 -0.13 -14.19
N LYS A 138 -11.08 0.18 -13.34
CA LYS A 138 -12.52 0.04 -13.67
C LYS A 138 -12.91 0.85 -14.90
N LYS A 139 -12.49 2.11 -14.97
CA LYS A 139 -12.79 3.01 -16.11
C LYS A 139 -12.27 2.44 -17.43
N ARG A 140 -11.02 1.95 -17.44
CA ARG A 140 -10.39 1.42 -18.66
C ARG A 140 -10.93 0.06 -19.07
N LEU A 141 -11.21 -0.83 -18.11
CA LEU A 141 -11.87 -2.11 -18.38
C LEU A 141 -13.24 -1.92 -19.02
N GLN A 142 -14.00 -0.92 -18.55
CA GLN A 142 -15.29 -0.56 -19.14
C GLN A 142 -15.15 0.08 -20.52
N ALA A 143 -14.24 1.06 -20.67
CA ALA A 143 -14.03 1.77 -21.94
C ALA A 143 -13.60 0.83 -23.08
N LEU A 144 -12.73 -0.13 -22.78
CA LEU A 144 -12.24 -1.11 -23.76
C LEU A 144 -13.18 -2.31 -23.93
N SER A 145 -14.33 -2.33 -23.26
CA SER A 145 -15.27 -3.46 -23.29
C SER A 145 -14.61 -4.82 -22.97
N ILE A 146 -13.56 -4.80 -22.15
CA ILE A 146 -12.84 -6.01 -21.71
C ILE A 146 -13.70 -6.82 -20.73
N VAL A 147 -14.53 -6.13 -19.96
CA VAL A 147 -15.47 -6.72 -19.01
C VAL A 147 -16.87 -6.29 -19.39
N GLN A 148 -17.82 -7.24 -19.47
CA GLN A 148 -19.18 -6.92 -19.84
C GLN A 148 -19.87 -6.09 -18.74
N GLN A 149 -20.68 -5.10 -19.17
CA GLN A 149 -21.53 -4.38 -18.25
C GLN A 149 -22.52 -5.34 -17.57
N GLY A 150 -22.81 -5.10 -16.29
CA GLY A 150 -23.67 -5.96 -15.49
C GLY A 150 -22.89 -6.80 -14.49
N ARG A 151 -22.97 -8.13 -14.59
CA ARG A 151 -22.49 -9.04 -13.53
C ARG A 151 -20.97 -9.05 -13.40
N GLU A 152 -20.24 -9.11 -14.52
CA GLU A 152 -18.78 -9.18 -14.50
C GLU A 152 -18.17 -7.88 -13.97
N TYR A 153 -18.62 -6.72 -14.46
CA TYR A 153 -18.14 -5.42 -13.98
C TYR A 153 -18.38 -5.23 -12.48
N LYS A 154 -19.55 -5.67 -11.97
CA LYS A 154 -19.85 -5.64 -10.53
C LYS A 154 -18.91 -6.56 -9.75
N ALA A 155 -18.62 -7.76 -10.27
CA ALA A 155 -17.69 -8.69 -9.63
C ALA A 155 -16.27 -8.09 -9.53
N VAL A 156 -15.75 -7.53 -10.62
CA VAL A 156 -14.44 -6.85 -10.62
C VAL A 156 -14.44 -5.68 -9.64
N SER A 157 -15.47 -4.84 -9.69
CA SER A 157 -15.57 -3.68 -8.80
C SER A 157 -15.62 -4.08 -7.33
N ALA A 158 -16.29 -5.18 -7.00
CA ALA A 158 -16.36 -5.70 -5.64
C ALA A 158 -15.01 -6.24 -5.17
N VAL A 159 -14.27 -6.97 -6.02
CA VAL A 159 -12.93 -7.48 -5.70
C VAL A 159 -11.95 -6.34 -5.47
N LEU A 160 -11.93 -5.34 -6.36
CA LEU A 160 -11.05 -4.16 -6.23
C LEU A 160 -11.41 -3.33 -5.00
N LEU A 161 -12.70 -3.18 -4.69
CA LEU A 161 -13.14 -2.51 -3.47
C LEU A 161 -12.73 -3.27 -2.22
N ALA A 162 -12.88 -4.59 -2.20
CA ALA A 162 -12.47 -5.44 -1.08
C ALA A 162 -10.97 -5.34 -0.83
N ALA A 163 -10.15 -5.34 -1.89
CA ALA A 163 -8.71 -5.10 -1.80
C ALA A 163 -8.41 -3.70 -1.23
N GLY A 164 -9.08 -2.65 -1.72
CA GLY A 164 -8.93 -1.30 -1.17
C GLY A 164 -9.27 -1.20 0.33
N LEU A 165 -10.27 -1.94 0.79
CA LEU A 165 -10.68 -1.96 2.20
C LEU A 165 -9.64 -2.62 3.12
N THR A 166 -8.80 -3.54 2.63
CA THR A 166 -7.71 -4.10 3.46
C THR A 166 -6.66 -3.03 3.79
N TYR A 167 -6.40 -2.10 2.86
CA TYR A 167 -5.53 -0.95 3.12
C TYR A 167 -6.14 0.02 4.13
N VAL A 168 -7.46 0.24 4.07
CA VAL A 168 -8.17 1.06 5.08
C VAL A 168 -8.05 0.41 6.47
N ALA A 169 -8.27 -0.90 6.55
CA ALA A 169 -8.11 -1.64 7.80
C ALA A 169 -6.68 -1.53 8.35
N ALA A 170 -5.66 -1.68 7.49
CA ALA A 170 -4.26 -1.50 7.87
C ALA A 170 -3.96 -0.08 8.38
N ALA A 171 -4.53 0.96 7.74
CA ALA A 171 -4.36 2.34 8.18
C ALA A 171 -4.97 2.58 9.57
N ILE A 172 -6.20 2.10 9.80
CA ILE A 172 -6.87 2.19 11.11
C ILE A 172 -6.07 1.42 12.17
N GLN A 173 -5.66 0.18 11.87
CA GLN A 173 -4.87 -0.63 12.79
C GLN A 173 -3.56 0.06 13.18
N SER A 174 -2.83 0.60 12.21
CA SER A 174 -1.57 1.29 12.47
C SER A 174 -1.77 2.57 13.29
N LEU A 175 -2.88 3.30 13.09
CA LEU A 175 -3.23 4.46 13.91
C LEU A 175 -3.54 4.06 15.34
N MET A 176 -4.37 3.04 15.54
CA MET A 176 -4.71 2.52 16.87
C MET A 176 -3.46 2.06 17.61
N GLN A 177 -2.57 1.35 16.92
CA GLN A 177 -1.31 0.90 17.49
C GLN A 177 -0.39 2.08 17.82
N LEU A 178 -0.31 3.10 16.97
CA LEU A 178 0.48 4.31 17.22
C LEU A 178 -0.01 5.03 18.49
N VAL A 179 -1.32 5.22 18.62
CA VAL A 179 -1.94 5.84 19.80
C VAL A 179 -1.66 5.01 21.05
N TYR A 180 -1.81 3.68 20.96
CA TYR A 180 -1.49 2.77 22.06
C TYR A 180 -0.03 2.93 22.52
N TRP A 181 0.93 2.89 21.60
CA TRP A 181 2.34 3.05 21.94
C TRP A 181 2.67 4.44 22.47
N ALA A 182 2.04 5.50 21.95
CA ALA A 182 2.21 6.86 22.44
C ALA A 182 1.74 6.99 23.91
N ILE A 183 0.60 6.40 24.27
CA ILE A 183 0.13 6.33 25.66
C ILE A 183 1.14 5.57 26.53
N ARG A 184 1.60 4.40 26.08
CA ARG A 184 2.54 3.55 26.84
C ARG A 184 3.93 4.18 27.01
N ALA A 185 4.36 4.98 26.05
CA ALA A 185 5.59 5.77 26.14
C ALA A 185 5.46 7.03 27.03
N GLY A 186 4.26 7.30 27.55
CA GLY A 186 4.00 8.47 28.40
C GLY A 186 3.85 9.79 27.64
N LEU A 187 3.68 9.76 26.31
CA LEU A 187 3.48 10.98 25.48
C LEU A 187 2.09 11.59 25.65
N LEU A 188 1.10 10.78 26.00
CA LEU A 188 -0.31 11.17 26.11
C LEU A 188 -0.86 10.96 27.53
N ARG A 189 0.03 10.89 28.53
CA ARG A 189 -0.38 10.79 29.93
C ARG A 189 -0.66 12.20 30.44
N ASN A 190 -1.92 12.51 30.75
CA ASN A 190 -2.23 13.70 31.53
C ASN A 190 -1.66 13.50 32.94
N ASP A 191 -0.77 14.38 33.35
CA ASP A 191 -0.35 14.50 34.75
C ASP A 191 -1.41 15.34 35.48
N ASP A 192 -2.57 14.73 35.74
CA ASP A 192 -3.60 15.24 36.66
C ASP A 192 -3.57 14.42 37.97
#